data_AF-A0A352PMS5-F1
#
_entry.id   AF-A0A352PMS5-F1
#
_cell.length_a   1.000
_cell.length_b   1.000
_cell.length_c   1.000
_cell.angle_alpha   90.00
_cell.angle_beta   90.00
_cell.angle_gamma   90.00
#
_symmetry.space_group_name_H-M   'P 1'
#
loop_
_entity.id
_entity.type
_entity.pdbx_description
1 polymer ?
#
loop_
_entity_poly.entity_id
_entity_poly.type
_entity_poly.pdbx_seq_one_letter_code
_entity_poly.pdbx_strand_id
1 'polypeptide(L)'
;MPHRPHKDMFGKRAVIITQCLGAGAKSTAKDIKQSLSWWGISKIGVFNGSLMSDIIWDKLPNKKRKKLIKKINKLARKFKKINYSKPAHTKLIVKIKFAFCRMIQKKVHKNGGGLDSDYWLNNGWLGKKRPWKELKHKR
;
A
#
# COMPACT_ATOMS: atom_id res chain seq x y z
N MET A 1 2.30 10.41 2.85
CA MET A 1 1.12 11.27 2.62
C MET A 1 1.30 12.74 3.00
N PRO A 2 2.49 13.35 3.03
CA PRO A 2 2.54 14.81 3.24
C PRO A 2 2.21 15.57 1.94
N HIS A 3 2.55 15.02 0.77
CA HIS A 3 2.40 15.69 -0.53
C HIS A 3 1.01 15.49 -1.15
N ARG A 4 0.95 15.14 -2.44
CA ARG A 4 -0.27 15.11 -3.27
C ARG A 4 -0.68 13.69 -3.66
N PRO A 5 -1.24 12.87 -2.75
CA PRO A 5 -1.67 11.54 -3.12
C PRO A 5 -2.88 11.56 -4.03
N HIS A 6 -2.95 10.62 -4.97
CA HIS A 6 -4.14 10.46 -5.80
C HIS A 6 -5.28 9.80 -4.99
N LYS A 7 -6.48 10.38 -5.04
CA LYS A 7 -7.65 9.91 -4.26
C LYS A 7 -7.98 8.42 -4.47
N ASP A 8 -7.79 7.93 -5.69
CA ASP A 8 -8.12 6.54 -6.03
C ASP A 8 -7.20 5.52 -5.33
N MET A 9 -6.02 5.93 -4.88
CA MET A 9 -5.08 5.05 -4.16
C MET A 9 -5.69 4.48 -2.87
N PHE A 10 -6.60 5.23 -2.23
CA PHE A 10 -7.24 4.82 -0.98
C PHE A 10 -8.21 3.64 -1.14
N GLY A 11 -8.66 3.36 -2.37
CA GLY A 11 -9.49 2.21 -2.73
C GLY A 11 -8.75 1.12 -3.50
N LYS A 12 -7.45 1.31 -3.81
CA LYS A 12 -6.65 0.30 -4.50
C LYS A 12 -6.19 -0.80 -3.54
N ARG A 13 -5.80 -1.93 -4.15
CA ARG A 13 -5.16 -3.08 -3.49
C ARG A 13 -3.83 -3.31 -4.17
N ALA A 14 -2.85 -3.79 -3.44
CA ALA A 14 -1.54 -4.10 -4.01
C ALA A 14 -1.05 -5.48 -3.54
N VAL A 15 -0.28 -6.14 -4.39
CA VAL A 15 0.50 -7.32 -4.06
C VAL A 15 1.95 -7.02 -4.42
N ILE A 16 2.83 -7.17 -3.43
CA ILE A 16 4.27 -7.03 -3.60
C ILE A 16 4.86 -8.42 -3.72
N ILE A 17 5.63 -8.67 -4.78
CA ILE A 17 6.37 -9.90 -5.01
C ILE A 17 7.83 -9.51 -5.11
N THR A 18 8.65 -9.94 -4.15
CA THR A 18 10.10 -9.75 -4.22
C THR A 18 10.81 -11.10 -4.22
N GLN A 19 11.81 -11.23 -5.07
CA GLN A 19 12.69 -12.39 -5.12
C GLN A 19 14.15 -11.93 -5.13
N CYS A 20 15.02 -12.67 -4.46
CA CYS A 20 16.46 -12.43 -4.51
C CYS A 20 17.23 -13.74 -4.32
N LEU A 21 18.46 -13.81 -4.86
CA LEU A 21 19.35 -14.93 -4.61
C LEU A 21 19.81 -14.95 -3.15
N GLY A 22 20.34 -13.82 -2.68
CA GLY A 22 20.83 -13.61 -1.31
C GLY A 22 19.75 -13.18 -0.33
N ALA A 23 20.17 -12.45 0.72
CA ALA A 23 19.24 -11.77 1.63
C ALA A 23 18.65 -10.51 0.96
N GLY A 24 17.67 -9.87 1.59
CA GLY A 24 17.19 -8.54 1.15
C GLY A 24 15.74 -8.47 0.68
N ALA A 25 15.17 -9.52 0.07
CA ALA A 25 13.79 -9.50 -0.45
C ALA A 25 12.75 -9.08 0.62
N LYS A 26 12.98 -9.41 1.89
CA LYS A 26 12.13 -8.97 3.01
C LYS A 26 12.23 -7.48 3.29
N SER A 27 13.44 -6.91 3.27
CA SER A 27 13.66 -5.48 3.51
C SER A 27 13.09 -4.65 2.37
N THR A 28 13.42 -4.99 1.12
CA THR A 28 12.87 -4.34 -0.06
C THR A 28 11.34 -4.34 -0.07
N ALA A 29 10.72 -5.48 0.27
CA ALA A 29 9.26 -5.55 0.37
C ALA A 29 8.67 -4.67 1.49
N LYS A 30 9.42 -4.45 2.59
CA LYS A 30 9.01 -3.56 3.68
C LYS A 30 9.01 -2.10 3.20
N ASP A 31 10.03 -1.70 2.45
CA ASP A 31 10.18 -0.33 1.96
C ASP A 31 9.11 0.01 0.91
N ILE A 32 8.85 -0.91 -0.03
CA ILE A 32 7.75 -0.78 -0.99
C ILE A 32 6.41 -0.70 -0.25
N LYS A 33 6.16 -1.59 0.72
CA LYS A 33 4.92 -1.58 1.51
C LYS A 33 4.73 -0.25 2.26
N GLN A 34 5.81 0.30 2.81
CA GLN A 34 5.78 1.59 3.49
C GLN A 34 5.40 2.71 2.54
N SER A 35 6.02 2.75 1.36
CA SER A 35 5.71 3.72 0.29
C SER A 35 4.25 3.64 -0.14
N LEU A 36 3.75 2.45 -0.49
CA LEU A 36 2.35 2.24 -0.88
C LEU A 36 1.36 2.64 0.23
N SER A 37 1.69 2.33 1.48
CA SER A 37 0.87 2.75 2.62
C SER A 37 0.83 4.26 2.78
N TRP A 38 1.94 4.95 2.50
CA TRP A 38 2.02 6.40 2.51
C TRP A 38 1.39 7.07 1.29
N TRP A 39 1.09 6.33 0.21
CA TRP A 39 0.24 6.77 -0.90
C TRP A 39 -1.24 6.48 -0.71
N GLY A 40 -1.61 5.71 0.32
CA GLY A 40 -3.01 5.52 0.73
C GLY A 40 -3.52 4.09 0.58
N ILE A 41 -2.72 3.19 0.01
CA ILE A 41 -3.11 1.79 -0.18
C ILE A 41 -3.12 1.08 1.17
N SER A 42 -4.28 0.58 1.59
CA SER A 42 -4.45 -0.08 2.90
C SER A 42 -4.35 -1.60 2.84
N LYS A 43 -4.73 -2.20 1.70
CA LYS A 43 -4.75 -3.65 1.48
C LYS A 43 -3.55 -4.05 0.64
N ILE A 44 -2.47 -4.39 1.34
CA ILE A 44 -1.20 -4.79 0.74
C ILE A 44 -0.89 -6.24 1.11
N GLY A 45 -0.75 -7.08 0.09
CA GLY A 45 -0.22 -8.44 0.18
C GLY A 45 1.28 -8.42 -0.05
N VAL A 46 2.01 -9.30 0.64
CA VAL A 46 3.46 -9.39 0.47
C VAL A 46 3.87 -10.85 0.32
N PHE A 47 4.52 -11.13 -0.79
CA PHE A 47 5.35 -12.29 -1.01
C PHE A 47 6.81 -11.84 -1.08
N ASN A 48 7.67 -12.52 -0.34
CA ASN A 48 9.11 -12.37 -0.46
C ASN A 48 9.74 -13.76 -0.48
N GLY A 49 10.63 -14.01 -1.43
CA GLY A 49 11.31 -15.28 -1.62
C GLY A 49 12.80 -15.06 -1.78
N SER A 50 13.59 -15.45 -0.79
CA SER A 50 15.04 -15.53 -0.94
C SER A 50 15.38 -16.96 -1.38
N LEU A 51 16.19 -17.15 -2.42
CA LEU A 51 16.50 -18.46 -3.01
C LEU A 51 17.63 -19.18 -2.23
N MET A 52 18.71 -18.46 -1.90
CA MET A 52 19.90 -18.86 -1.12
C MET A 52 20.79 -19.96 -1.71
N SER A 53 20.49 -20.50 -2.88
CA SER A 53 21.18 -21.69 -3.41
C SER A 53 21.41 -21.59 -4.90
N ASP A 54 20.32 -21.51 -5.66
CA ASP A 54 20.37 -21.44 -7.11
C ASP A 54 19.33 -20.42 -7.61
N ILE A 55 19.56 -19.91 -8.82
CA ILE A 55 18.59 -19.08 -9.55
C ILE A 55 17.60 -19.94 -10.33
N ILE A 56 18.01 -21.15 -10.72
CA ILE A 56 17.20 -22.10 -11.48
C ILE A 56 16.24 -22.79 -10.51
N TRP A 57 14.94 -22.61 -10.75
CA TRP A 57 13.90 -23.10 -9.85
C TRP A 57 14.03 -24.60 -9.53
N ASP A 58 14.29 -25.43 -10.53
CA ASP A 58 14.34 -26.88 -10.36
C ASP A 58 15.58 -27.40 -9.64
N LYS A 59 16.65 -26.60 -9.62
CA LYS A 59 17.85 -26.86 -8.82
C LYS A 59 17.69 -26.48 -7.36
N LEU A 60 16.60 -25.78 -7.00
CA LEU A 60 16.33 -25.44 -5.60
C LEU A 60 15.97 -26.68 -4.77
N PRO A 61 16.46 -26.77 -3.52
CA PRO A 61 16.08 -27.84 -2.61
C PRO A 61 14.55 -27.99 -2.51
N ASN A 62 14.05 -29.22 -2.52
CA ASN A 62 12.61 -29.53 -2.46
C ASN A 62 11.90 -28.80 -1.30
N LYS A 63 12.55 -28.75 -0.13
CA LYS A 63 12.06 -28.03 1.06
C LYS A 63 11.84 -26.54 0.77
N LYS A 64 12.73 -25.93 -0.02
CA LYS A 64 12.67 -24.51 -0.40
C LYS A 64 11.52 -24.25 -1.36
N ARG A 65 11.42 -25.03 -2.44
CA ARG A 65 10.31 -24.94 -3.42
C ARG A 65 8.95 -25.07 -2.72
N LYS A 66 8.78 -26.12 -1.90
CA LYS A 66 7.55 -26.35 -1.11
C LYS A 66 7.22 -25.15 -0.20
N LYS A 67 8.21 -24.55 0.46
CA LYS A 67 8.02 -23.36 1.32
C LYS A 67 7.55 -22.14 0.53
N LEU A 68 8.17 -21.87 -0.63
CA LEU A 68 7.79 -20.75 -1.50
C LEU A 68 6.39 -20.94 -2.08
N ILE A 69 6.08 -22.13 -2.60
CA ILE A 69 4.75 -22.51 -3.10
C ILE A 69 3.68 -22.33 -2.01
N LYS A 70 3.92 -22.84 -0.80
CA LYS A 70 2.98 -22.69 0.33
C LYS A 70 2.72 -21.21 0.66
N LYS A 71 3.76 -20.38 0.59
CA LYS A 71 3.66 -18.94 0.91
C LYS A 71 2.86 -18.18 -0.15
N ILE A 72 3.13 -18.40 -1.44
CA ILE A 72 2.38 -17.73 -2.51
C ILE A 72 0.93 -18.23 -2.56
N ASN A 73 0.69 -19.53 -2.36
CA ASN A 73 -0.67 -20.08 -2.30
C ASN A 73 -1.47 -19.53 -1.13
N LYS A 74 -0.85 -19.36 0.05
CA LYS A 74 -1.49 -18.69 1.20
C LYS A 74 -1.88 -17.25 0.87
N LEU A 75 -1.06 -16.54 0.11
CA LEU A 75 -1.36 -15.17 -0.33
C LEU A 75 -2.49 -15.15 -1.36
N ALA A 76 -2.42 -16.00 -2.38
CA ALA A 76 -3.42 -16.14 -3.42
C ALA A 76 -4.81 -16.43 -2.84
N ARG A 77 -4.91 -17.40 -1.90
CA ARG A 77 -6.18 -17.70 -1.21
C ARG A 77 -6.76 -16.51 -0.46
N LYS A 78 -5.92 -15.66 0.14
CA LYS A 78 -6.38 -14.45 0.84
C LYS A 78 -6.94 -13.40 -0.12
N PHE A 79 -6.38 -13.31 -1.34
CA PHE A 79 -6.82 -12.35 -2.34
C PHE A 79 -7.98 -12.87 -3.19
N LYS A 80 -8.12 -14.19 -3.39
CA LYS A 80 -9.26 -14.81 -4.05
C LYS A 80 -10.59 -14.55 -3.32
N LYS A 81 -10.56 -14.48 -1.99
CA LYS A 81 -11.75 -14.22 -1.14
C LYS A 81 -12.26 -12.76 -1.17
N ILE A 82 -11.62 -11.88 -1.94
CA ILE A 82 -11.96 -10.46 -1.97
C ILE A 82 -13.03 -10.22 -3.05
N ASN A 83 -14.09 -9.51 -2.69
CA ASN A 83 -15.01 -8.95 -3.68
C ASN A 83 -14.36 -7.71 -4.34
N TYR A 84 -13.99 -7.84 -5.62
CA TYR A 84 -13.32 -6.79 -6.40
C TYR A 84 -14.27 -5.76 -7.01
N SER A 85 -15.58 -6.02 -7.03
CA SER A 85 -16.56 -5.01 -7.47
C SER A 85 -16.54 -3.77 -6.57
N LYS A 86 -16.09 -3.91 -5.31
CA LYS A 86 -16.02 -2.81 -4.32
C LYS A 86 -14.57 -2.34 -4.15
N PRO A 87 -14.33 -1.03 -3.93
CA PRO A 87 -13.01 -0.53 -3.58
C PRO A 87 -12.50 -1.13 -2.27
N ALA A 88 -11.19 -1.12 -2.08
CA ALA A 88 -10.58 -1.57 -0.84
C ALA A 88 -11.03 -0.73 0.34
N HIS A 89 -11.32 -1.38 1.47
CA HIS A 89 -11.59 -0.66 2.71
C HIS A 89 -10.31 0.02 3.23
N THR A 90 -10.35 1.33 3.42
CA THR A 90 -9.24 2.08 4.02
C THR A 90 -9.12 1.78 5.51
N LYS A 91 -8.03 1.13 5.92
CA LYS A 91 -7.76 0.72 7.30
C LYS A 91 -7.46 1.91 8.21
N LEU A 92 -7.66 1.73 9.51
CA LEU A 92 -7.45 2.77 10.53
C LEU A 92 -6.04 3.40 10.47
N ILE A 93 -4.99 2.60 10.30
CA ILE A 93 -3.61 3.12 10.19
C ILE A 93 -3.42 4.15 9.07
N VAL A 94 -4.06 3.95 7.91
CA VAL A 94 -4.00 4.92 6.80
C VAL A 94 -4.80 6.17 7.13
N LYS A 95 -5.94 6.03 7.82
CA LYS A 95 -6.73 7.17 8.31
C LYS A 95 -5.95 8.01 9.32
N ILE A 96 -5.20 7.38 10.23
CA ILE A 96 -4.33 8.06 11.20
C ILE A 96 -3.23 8.82 10.46
N LYS A 97 -2.50 8.17 9.52
CA LYS A 97 -1.50 8.85 8.68
C LYS A 97 -2.08 10.06 7.96
N PHE A 98 -3.27 9.91 7.38
CA PHE A 98 -3.96 11.00 6.70
C PHE A 98 -4.34 12.13 7.67
N ALA A 99 -4.84 11.81 8.86
CA ALA A 99 -5.21 12.80 9.88
C ALA A 99 -3.98 13.60 10.35
N PHE A 100 -2.86 12.93 10.57
CA PHE A 100 -1.59 13.57 10.91
C PHE A 100 -1.13 14.53 9.80
N CYS A 101 -1.09 14.07 8.55
CA CYS A 101 -0.73 14.93 7.42
C CYS A 101 -1.73 16.09 7.23
N ARG A 102 -3.02 15.88 7.47
CA ARG A 102 -4.04 16.94 7.46
C ARG A 102 -3.74 18.02 8.50
N MET A 103 -3.31 17.64 9.71
CA MET A 103 -2.95 18.61 10.75
C MET A 103 -1.77 19.48 10.31
N ILE A 104 -0.73 18.86 9.73
CA ILE A 104 0.43 19.57 9.19
C ILE A 104 -0.02 20.51 8.06
N GLN A 105 -0.78 20.00 7.08
CA GLN A 105 -1.22 20.79 5.93
C GLN A 105 -2.12 21.97 6.32
N LYS A 106 -2.94 21.81 7.37
CA LYS A 106 -3.69 22.94 7.94
C LYS A 106 -2.81 24.03 8.53
N LYS A 107 -1.69 23.66 9.18
CA LYS A 107 -0.72 24.63 9.71
C LYS A 107 0.01 25.33 8.57
N VAL A 108 0.49 24.56 7.57
CA VAL A 108 1.16 25.10 6.37
C VAL A 108 0.25 26.09 5.64
N HIS A 109 -1.01 25.73 5.40
CA HIS A 109 -1.99 26.61 4.77
C HIS A 109 -2.21 27.93 5.54
N LYS A 110 -2.15 27.91 6.87
CA LYS A 110 -2.28 29.13 7.70
C LYS A 110 -1.03 30.01 7.66
N ASN A 111 0.14 29.42 7.39
CA ASN A 111 1.44 30.09 7.49
C ASN A 111 2.00 30.50 6.11
N GLY A 112 1.14 30.80 5.14
CA GLY A 112 1.56 31.24 3.80
C GLY A 112 1.33 30.22 2.68
N GLY A 113 0.81 29.02 2.99
CA GLY A 113 0.36 28.08 1.97
C GLY A 113 1.47 27.37 1.21
N GLY A 114 1.12 26.83 0.04
CA GLY A 114 2.01 26.06 -0.83
C GLY A 114 1.26 25.04 -1.69
N LEU A 115 1.88 24.60 -2.79
CA LEU A 115 1.25 23.72 -3.78
C LEU A 115 0.64 22.44 -3.18
N ASP A 116 1.28 21.89 -2.15
CA ASP A 116 0.78 20.72 -1.44
C ASP A 116 -0.45 21.08 -0.58
N SER A 117 -0.46 22.19 0.16
CA SER A 117 -1.63 22.58 0.96
C SER A 117 -2.81 22.97 0.10
N ASP A 118 -2.56 23.61 -1.04
CA ASP A 118 -3.60 24.04 -1.99
C ASP A 118 -4.23 22.83 -2.66
N TYR A 119 -3.43 21.82 -3.02
CA TYR A 119 -3.96 20.53 -3.48
C TYR A 119 -4.90 19.91 -2.43
N TRP A 120 -4.53 19.93 -1.14
CA TRP A 120 -5.38 19.41 -0.07
C TRP A 120 -6.65 20.24 0.15
N LEU A 121 -6.57 21.56 -0.02
CA LEU A 121 -7.72 22.46 0.02
C LEU A 121 -8.68 22.18 -1.13
N ASN A 122 -8.18 22.09 -2.36
CA ASN A 122 -8.95 21.83 -3.59
C ASN A 122 -9.67 20.48 -3.54
N ASN A 123 -9.04 19.47 -2.94
CA ASN A 123 -9.68 18.19 -2.66
C ASN A 123 -10.66 18.22 -1.46
N GLY A 124 -10.77 19.35 -0.76
CA GLY A 124 -11.61 19.55 0.44
C GLY A 124 -11.13 18.77 1.67
N TRP A 125 -9.90 18.26 1.65
CA TRP A 125 -9.35 17.38 2.68
C TRP A 125 -8.97 18.11 3.95
N LEU A 126 -8.69 19.42 3.87
CA LEU A 126 -8.57 20.28 5.04
C LEU A 126 -9.92 20.42 5.77
N GLY A 127 -11.03 20.36 5.02
CA GLY A 127 -12.40 20.37 5.54
C GLY A 127 -12.92 19.01 6.00
N LYS A 128 -14.18 18.71 5.68
CA LYS A 128 -14.89 17.47 6.08
C LYS A 128 -14.73 16.31 5.09
N LYS A 129 -14.31 16.57 3.83
CA LYS A 129 -14.17 15.54 2.79
C LYS A 129 -13.07 14.54 3.11
N ARG A 130 -13.25 13.27 2.71
CA ARG A 130 -12.27 12.20 2.93
C ARG A 130 -12.18 11.34 1.68
N PRO A 131 -10.97 11.02 1.18
CA PRO A 131 -10.80 10.34 -0.10
C PRO A 131 -11.51 8.99 -0.16
N TRP A 132 -11.53 8.24 0.95
CA TRP A 132 -12.18 6.93 1.03
C TRP A 132 -13.70 6.94 1.18
N LYS A 133 -14.32 8.11 1.43
CA LYS A 133 -15.79 8.22 1.44
C LYS A 133 -16.30 8.44 0.02
N GLU A 134 -15.61 9.28 -0.76
CA GLU A 134 -15.98 9.61 -2.14
C GLU A 134 -15.91 8.39 -3.07
N LEU A 135 -14.99 7.46 -2.82
CA LEU A 135 -14.87 6.23 -3.60
C LEU A 135 -16.07 5.28 -3.47
N LYS A 136 -16.93 5.46 -2.46
CA LYS A 136 -18.14 4.66 -2.30
C LYS A 136 -19.32 5.16 -3.14
N HIS A 137 -19.27 6.42 -3.56
CA HIS A 137 -20.35 7.09 -4.29
C HIS A 137 -20.10 7.20 -5.80
N LYS A 138 -18.89 6.86 -6.26
CA LYS A 138 -18.60 6.63 -7.68
C LYS A 138 -19.06 5.23 -8.08
N ARG A 139 -20.35 5.08 -8.39
CA ARG A 139 -20.90 3.98 -9.17
C ARG A 139 -22.00 4.54 -10.04
#